data_AF-A0AA38G1Y4-F1
#
_entry.id   AF-A0AA38G1Y4-F1
#
_cell.length_a   1.000
_cell.length_b   1.000
_cell.length_c   1.000
_cell.angle_alpha   90.00
_cell.angle_beta   90.00
_cell.angle_gamma   90.00
#
_symmetry.space_group_name_H-M   'P 1'
#
loop_
_entity.id
_entity.type
_entity.pdbx_description
1 polymer ?
#
loop_
_entity_poly.entity_id
_entity_poly.type
_entity_poly.pdbx_seq_one_letter_code
_entity_poly.pdbx_strand_id
1 'polypeptide(L)'
;MSFTFGNSDEFLLRKPANMQPFYEVYYEIVDDSAIIREQEEEGEEQRERKRRLSVEQVAYLERSFEKGSKLDPERKMQLASELGLKPRQVAVWYQNRRARWKTKQMEKDYDILRERYDAVALEKHKLESEVTRLRKEIQQLKARLEDNLSKNNKQIDDTAIISEEFYDDFTVLDDYPGTENSYEFN
;
A
#
# COMPACT_ATOMS: atom_id res chain seq x y z
N MET A 1 -31.30 -19.07 13.00
CA MET A 1 -29.83 -19.22 13.12
C MET A 1 -29.24 -17.86 12.82
N SER A 2 -28.76 -17.16 13.86
CA SER A 2 -28.28 -15.79 13.74
C SER A 2 -26.80 -15.81 13.36
N PHE A 3 -26.48 -15.37 12.14
CA PHE A 3 -25.10 -15.16 11.72
C PHE A 3 -24.68 -13.75 12.14
N THR A 4 -23.80 -13.68 13.13
CA THR A 4 -23.10 -12.44 13.49
C THR A 4 -22.10 -12.14 12.38
N PHE A 5 -22.35 -11.10 11.58
CA PHE A 5 -21.37 -10.55 10.64
C PHE A 5 -20.28 -9.88 11.48
N GLY A 6 -19.10 -10.51 11.53
CA GLY A 6 -17.89 -9.90 12.06
C GLY A 6 -17.46 -8.75 11.15
N ASN A 7 -16.88 -7.71 11.78
CA ASN A 7 -16.32 -6.52 11.14
C ASN A 7 -15.59 -6.83 9.83
N SER A 8 -16.16 -6.38 8.72
CA SER A 8 -15.62 -6.54 7.37
C SER A 8 -14.28 -5.80 7.18
N ASP A 9 -13.95 -4.84 8.04
CA ASP A 9 -12.73 -4.04 7.98
C ASP A 9 -11.51 -4.70 8.65
N GLU A 10 -11.69 -5.78 9.39
CA GLU A 10 -10.57 -6.49 10.03
C GLU A 10 -9.79 -7.37 9.02
N PHE A 11 -10.38 -7.62 7.85
CA PHE A 11 -9.82 -8.50 6.82
C PHE A 11 -8.73 -7.84 5.96
N LEU A 12 -8.73 -6.51 5.84
CA LEU A 12 -7.79 -5.78 4.95
C LEU A 12 -6.46 -5.39 5.65
N LEU A 13 -6.38 -5.49 6.98
CA LEU A 13 -5.22 -5.06 7.75
C LEU A 13 -4.39 -6.20 8.34
N ARG A 14 -4.94 -7.40 8.50
CA ARG A 14 -4.20 -8.57 8.97
C ARG A 14 -3.59 -9.29 7.78
N LYS A 15 -2.26 -9.24 7.61
CA LYS A 15 -1.55 -10.14 6.68
C LYS A 15 -2.02 -11.57 7.02
N PRO A 16 -2.75 -12.28 6.16
CA PRO A 16 -3.18 -13.63 6.47
C PRO A 16 -1.91 -14.47 6.69
N ALA A 17 -1.92 -15.38 7.65
CA ALA A 17 -0.76 -16.18 8.06
C ALA A 17 -0.15 -17.05 6.92
N ASN A 18 -0.76 -17.03 5.73
CA ASN A 18 -0.32 -17.71 4.52
C ASN A 18 -0.21 -16.78 3.28
N MET A 19 -0.27 -15.45 3.45
CA MET A 19 0.33 -14.54 2.48
C MET A 19 1.83 -14.55 2.76
N GLN A 20 2.51 -15.55 2.22
CA GLN A 20 3.93 -15.37 1.92
C GLN A 20 4.06 -14.04 1.17
N PRO A 21 5.11 -13.24 1.44
CA PRO A 21 5.35 -12.05 0.65
C PRO A 21 5.28 -12.48 -0.82
N PHE A 22 4.39 -11.86 -1.59
CA PHE A 22 4.10 -12.22 -2.99
C PHE A 22 5.39 -12.33 -3.85
N TYR A 23 6.48 -11.75 -3.35
CA TYR A 23 7.82 -11.78 -3.89
C TYR A 23 8.72 -12.99 -3.54
N GLU A 24 8.51 -13.76 -2.47
CA GLU A 24 9.38 -14.94 -2.20
C GLU A 24 9.28 -15.96 -3.33
N VAL A 25 8.07 -16.20 -3.83
CA VAL A 25 7.80 -17.05 -5.00
C VAL A 25 8.38 -16.42 -6.30
N TYR A 26 8.46 -15.09 -6.38
CA TYR A 26 9.01 -14.38 -7.54
C TYR A 26 10.55 -14.38 -7.55
N TYR A 27 11.21 -14.53 -6.41
CA TYR A 27 12.66 -14.67 -6.31
C TYR A 27 13.14 -16.08 -6.68
N GLU A 28 12.33 -17.12 -6.46
CA GLU A 28 12.63 -18.48 -6.93
C GLU A 28 12.32 -18.67 -8.43
N ILE A 29 11.28 -18.02 -8.96
CA ILE A 29 10.82 -18.24 -10.35
C ILE A 29 11.59 -17.40 -11.38
N VAL A 30 12.12 -16.24 -11.01
CA VAL A 30 12.95 -15.44 -11.93
C VAL A 30 14.42 -15.86 -11.78
N ASP A 31 14.65 -17.12 -12.12
CA ASP A 31 15.97 -17.64 -12.49
C ASP A 31 16.51 -16.77 -13.63
N ASP A 32 17.70 -16.20 -13.45
CA ASP A 32 18.37 -15.29 -14.40
C ASP A 32 18.70 -15.96 -15.75
N SER A 33 18.17 -17.16 -16.00
CA SER A 33 18.47 -18.00 -17.15
C SER A 33 17.50 -17.89 -18.33
N ALA A 34 16.34 -17.25 -18.20
CA ALA A 34 15.26 -17.40 -19.18
C ALA A 34 15.33 -16.51 -20.45
N ILE A 35 16.22 -15.52 -20.55
CA ILE A 35 16.13 -14.49 -21.63
C ILE A 35 17.42 -14.33 -22.45
N ILE A 36 17.97 -15.45 -22.95
CA ILE A 36 18.85 -15.40 -24.12
C ILE A 36 18.47 -16.56 -25.04
N ARG A 37 17.50 -16.31 -25.92
CA ARG A 37 17.30 -17.15 -27.11
C ARG A 37 18.00 -16.49 -28.28
N GLU A 38 19.21 -16.95 -28.57
CA GLU A 38 19.75 -17.01 -29.92
C GLU A 38 20.24 -18.46 -30.11
N GLN A 39 19.83 -19.05 -31.24
CA GLN A 39 19.94 -20.47 -31.53
C GLN A 39 21.40 -20.86 -31.78
N GLU A 40 21.98 -21.65 -30.87
CA GLU A 40 23.15 -22.50 -31.16
C GLU A 40 22.90 -23.87 -30.52
N GLU A 41 22.93 -24.92 -31.34
CA GLU A 41 22.75 -26.34 -30.99
C GLU A 41 23.92 -26.84 -30.13
N GLU A 42 23.78 -26.74 -28.81
CA GLU A 42 24.71 -27.33 -27.83
C GLU A 42 23.93 -27.88 -26.63
N GLY A 43 24.54 -28.83 -25.89
CA GLY A 43 23.89 -29.58 -24.81
C GLY A 43 23.28 -28.71 -23.70
N GLU A 44 22.16 -29.17 -23.13
CA GLU A 44 21.32 -28.43 -22.17
C GLU A 44 22.09 -27.94 -20.93
N GLU A 45 23.03 -28.73 -20.40
CA GLU A 45 23.79 -28.38 -19.19
C GLU A 45 24.83 -27.26 -19.42
N GLN A 46 25.40 -27.17 -20.63
CA GLN A 46 26.29 -26.05 -21.00
C GLN A 46 25.50 -24.79 -21.33
N ARG A 47 24.30 -24.93 -21.90
CA ARG A 47 23.38 -23.81 -22.13
C ARG A 47 22.93 -23.18 -20.82
N GLU A 48 22.66 -23.97 -19.78
CA GLU A 48 22.25 -23.47 -18.46
C GLU A 48 23.38 -22.74 -17.73
N ARG A 49 24.62 -23.25 -17.82
CA ARG A 49 25.81 -22.57 -17.26
C ARG A 49 26.15 -21.26 -17.98
N LYS A 50 25.98 -21.17 -19.31
CA LYS A 50 26.19 -19.92 -20.08
C LYS A 50 25.09 -18.87 -19.84
N ARG A 51 23.93 -19.29 -19.30
CA ARG A 51 22.78 -18.42 -18.99
C ARG A 51 22.94 -17.67 -17.67
N ARG A 52 23.58 -18.27 -16.67
CA ARG A 52 23.79 -17.66 -15.35
C ARG A 52 25.10 -16.89 -15.30
N LEU A 53 25.04 -15.63 -14.87
CA LEU A 53 26.23 -14.83 -14.61
C LEU A 53 26.98 -15.39 -13.39
N SER A 54 28.31 -15.37 -13.40
CA SER A 54 29.10 -15.77 -12.25
C SER A 54 28.90 -14.79 -11.09
N VAL A 55 29.14 -15.25 -9.86
CA VAL A 55 29.04 -14.41 -8.66
C VAL A 55 29.94 -13.18 -8.76
N GLU A 56 31.14 -13.34 -9.32
CA GLU A 56 32.08 -12.23 -9.55
C GLU A 56 31.56 -11.23 -10.59
N GLN A 57 30.97 -11.72 -11.69
CA GLN A 57 30.34 -10.87 -12.71
C GLN A 57 29.18 -10.07 -12.13
N VAL A 58 28.32 -10.72 -11.34
CA VAL A 58 27.20 -10.06 -10.65
C VAL A 58 27.73 -8.99 -9.68
N ALA A 59 28.70 -9.33 -8.84
CA ALA A 59 29.28 -8.39 -7.88
C ALA A 59 29.89 -7.15 -8.57
N TYR A 60 30.52 -7.34 -9.73
CA TYR A 60 31.04 -6.22 -10.51
C TYR A 60 29.93 -5.34 -11.10
N LEU A 61 28.89 -5.95 -11.66
CA LEU A 61 27.71 -5.24 -12.16
C LEU A 61 26.98 -4.48 -11.04
N GLU A 62 26.88 -5.06 -9.84
CA GLU A 62 26.30 -4.40 -8.66
C GLU A 62 27.10 -3.17 -8.24
N ARG A 63 28.43 -3.26 -8.11
CA ARG A 63 29.29 -2.11 -7.81
C ARG A 63 29.18 -1.01 -8.86
N SER A 64 29.01 -1.38 -10.12
CA SER A 64 28.79 -0.43 -11.21
C SER A 64 27.40 0.23 -11.10
N PHE A 65 26.36 -0.54 -10.77
CA PHE A 65 25.00 -0.05 -10.58
C PHE A 65 24.86 0.91 -9.40
N GLU A 66 25.59 0.68 -8.30
CA GLU A 66 25.64 1.56 -7.14
C GLU A 66 26.12 2.97 -7.49
N LYS A 67 27.03 3.09 -8.46
CA LYS A 67 27.51 4.40 -8.97
C LYS A 67 26.48 5.08 -9.88
N GLY A 68 25.63 4.31 -10.54
CA GLY A 68 24.64 4.81 -11.48
C GLY A 68 23.68 3.73 -11.96
N SER A 69 22.37 3.96 -11.75
CA SER A 69 21.29 3.05 -12.16
C SER A 69 20.98 3.09 -13.67
N LYS A 70 21.37 4.19 -14.34
CA LYS A 70 21.28 4.34 -15.79
C LYS A 70 22.54 3.75 -16.44
N LEU A 71 22.33 2.95 -17.48
CA LEU A 71 23.42 2.33 -18.23
C LEU A 71 23.59 3.04 -19.57
N ASP A 72 24.64 3.83 -19.69
CA ASP A 72 24.98 4.50 -20.95
C ASP A 72 25.51 3.50 -21.98
N PRO A 73 25.34 3.77 -23.30
CA PRO A 73 25.78 2.87 -24.35
C PRO A 73 27.28 2.55 -24.30
N GLU A 74 28.12 3.56 -24.02
CA GLU A 74 29.57 3.39 -23.91
C GLU A 74 29.93 2.55 -22.69
N ARG A 75 29.33 2.85 -21.52
CA ARG A 75 29.57 2.09 -20.30
C ARG A 75 29.12 0.64 -20.44
N LYS A 76 28.01 0.38 -21.15
CA LYS A 76 27.54 -0.97 -21.49
C LYS A 76 28.59 -1.76 -22.26
N MET A 77 29.22 -1.14 -23.27
CA MET A 77 30.25 -1.80 -24.06
C MET A 77 31.51 -2.08 -23.22
N GLN A 78 31.91 -1.15 -22.36
CA GLN A 78 33.02 -1.34 -21.43
C GLN A 78 32.75 -2.51 -20.48
N LEU A 79 31.60 -2.54 -19.79
CA LEU A 79 31.22 -3.61 -18.88
C LEU A 79 31.13 -4.97 -19.58
N ALA A 80 30.61 -5.00 -20.80
CA ALA A 80 30.54 -6.21 -21.61
C ALA A 80 31.95 -6.77 -21.91
N SER A 81 32.88 -5.90 -22.29
CA SER A 81 34.27 -6.25 -22.57
C SER A 81 35.00 -6.71 -21.30
N GLU A 82 34.92 -5.95 -20.21
CA GLU A 82 35.57 -6.23 -18.93
C GLU A 82 35.12 -7.56 -18.31
N LEU A 83 33.86 -7.94 -18.51
CA LEU A 83 33.26 -9.14 -17.92
C LEU A 83 33.21 -10.34 -18.88
N GLY A 84 33.63 -10.16 -20.14
CA GLY A 84 33.49 -11.19 -21.19
C GLY A 84 32.04 -11.55 -21.49
N LEU A 85 31.11 -10.59 -21.37
CA LEU A 85 29.67 -10.78 -21.55
C LEU A 85 29.18 -10.14 -22.86
N LYS A 86 28.06 -10.64 -23.41
CA LYS A 86 27.40 -9.94 -24.52
C LYS A 86 26.79 -8.62 -24.01
N PRO A 87 26.84 -7.50 -24.76
CA PRO A 87 26.23 -6.23 -24.35
C PRO A 87 24.75 -6.33 -23.99
N ARG A 88 24.02 -7.28 -24.62
CA ARG A 88 22.63 -7.59 -24.31
C ARG A 88 22.46 -8.14 -22.89
N GLN A 89 23.36 -9.00 -22.41
CA GLN A 89 23.29 -9.56 -21.06
C GLN A 89 23.44 -8.47 -20.01
N VAL A 90 24.39 -7.56 -20.20
CA VAL A 90 24.57 -6.39 -19.33
C VAL A 90 23.31 -5.52 -19.32
N ALA A 91 22.70 -5.27 -20.49
CA ALA A 91 21.47 -4.48 -20.58
C ALA A 91 20.29 -5.14 -19.84
N VAL A 92 20.06 -6.44 -20.05
CA VAL A 92 18.99 -7.20 -19.38
C VAL A 92 19.22 -7.24 -17.87
N TRP A 93 20.46 -7.47 -17.43
CA TRP A 93 20.79 -7.47 -16.01
C TRP A 93 20.47 -6.11 -15.37
N TYR A 94 20.85 -4.99 -16.00
CA TYR A 94 20.53 -3.65 -15.50
C TYR A 94 19.00 -3.39 -15.47
N GLN A 95 18.25 -3.89 -16.45
CA GLN A 95 16.78 -3.79 -16.46
C GLN A 95 16.17 -4.58 -15.29
N ASN A 96 16.56 -5.84 -15.11
CA ASN A 96 16.09 -6.68 -14.02
C ASN A 96 16.46 -6.08 -12.66
N ARG A 97 17.68 -5.55 -12.54
CA ARG A 97 18.14 -4.90 -11.31
C ARG A 97 17.30 -3.67 -10.97
N ARG A 98 16.98 -2.82 -11.95
CA ARG A 98 16.07 -1.67 -11.75
C ARG A 98 14.66 -2.11 -11.36
N ALA A 99 14.13 -3.16 -11.98
CA ALA A 99 12.82 -3.69 -11.65
C ALA A 99 12.77 -4.15 -10.19
N ARG A 100 13.73 -4.97 -9.76
CA ARG A 100 13.87 -5.43 -8.36
C ARG A 100 14.05 -4.27 -7.38
N TRP A 101 14.85 -3.27 -7.74
CA TRP A 101 15.03 -2.08 -6.90
C TRP A 101 13.72 -1.28 -6.74
N LYS A 102 12.99 -1.06 -7.84
CA LYS A 102 11.69 -0.35 -7.81
C LYS A 102 10.67 -1.10 -6.95
N THR A 103 10.57 -2.41 -7.12
CA THR A 103 9.76 -3.27 -6.24
C THR A 103 10.09 -3.05 -4.77
N LYS A 104 11.37 -3.20 -4.40
CA LYS A 104 11.81 -3.08 -3.01
C LYS A 104 11.54 -1.69 -2.44
N GLN A 105 11.59 -0.66 -3.29
CA GLN A 105 11.21 0.69 -2.90
C GLN A 105 9.70 0.79 -2.65
N MET A 106 8.87 0.26 -3.55
CA MET A 106 7.41 0.26 -3.39
C MET A 106 6.94 -0.49 -2.13
N GLU A 107 7.61 -1.58 -1.76
CA GLU A 107 7.31 -2.30 -0.51
C GLU A 107 7.52 -1.40 0.72
N LYS A 108 8.67 -0.71 0.78
CA LYS A 108 8.95 0.23 1.87
C LYS A 108 7.97 1.39 1.90
N ASP A 109 7.65 1.95 0.73
CA ASP A 109 6.71 3.07 0.62
C ASP A 109 5.31 2.64 1.07
N TYR A 110 4.91 1.41 0.74
CA TYR A 110 3.65 0.81 1.21
C TYR A 110 3.64 0.61 2.73
N ASP A 111 4.72 0.07 3.31
CA ASP A 111 4.80 -0.14 4.76
C ASP A 111 4.71 1.20 5.51
N ILE A 112 5.40 2.25 5.04
CA ILE A 112 5.31 3.60 5.60
C ILE A 112 3.88 4.16 5.48
N LEU A 113 3.24 3.97 4.32
CA LEU A 113 1.88 4.45 4.10
C LEU A 113 0.88 3.75 5.02
N ARG A 114 1.05 2.43 5.21
CA ARG A 114 0.23 1.61 6.10
C ARG A 114 0.37 2.08 7.55
N GLU A 115 1.59 2.28 8.05
CA GLU A 115 1.82 2.79 9.41
C GLU A 115 1.14 4.15 9.64
N ARG A 116 1.19 5.05 8.65
CA ARG A 116 0.51 6.35 8.72
C ARG A 116 -1.01 6.20 8.72
N TYR A 117 -1.54 5.32 7.87
CA TYR A 117 -2.96 5.02 7.83
C TYR A 117 -3.46 4.49 9.18
N ASP A 118 -2.74 3.53 9.77
CA ASP A 118 -3.10 2.92 11.06
C ASP A 118 -3.12 3.98 12.18
N ALA A 119 -2.16 4.91 12.18
CA ALA A 119 -2.12 6.01 13.13
C ALA A 119 -3.34 6.95 12.99
N VAL A 120 -3.70 7.32 11.76
CA VAL A 120 -4.86 8.17 11.49
C VAL A 120 -6.17 7.45 11.81
N ALA A 121 -6.28 6.16 11.50
CA ALA A 121 -7.46 5.35 11.82
C ALA A 121 -7.67 5.28 13.35
N LEU A 122 -6.60 5.12 14.12
CA LEU A 122 -6.66 5.14 15.58
C LEU A 122 -7.12 6.51 16.12
N GLU A 123 -6.60 7.59 15.57
CA GLU A 123 -7.01 8.95 15.94
C GLU A 123 -8.48 9.21 15.61
N LYS A 124 -8.93 8.81 14.41
CA LYS A 124 -10.33 8.87 14.00
C LYS A 124 -11.23 8.15 15.00
N HIS A 125 -10.93 6.90 15.33
CA HIS A 125 -11.71 6.11 16.28
C HIS A 125 -11.78 6.78 17.68
N LYS A 126 -10.68 7.39 18.13
CA LYS A 126 -10.64 8.15 19.37
C LYS A 126 -11.55 9.38 19.31
N LEU A 127 -11.51 10.14 18.23
CA LEU A 127 -12.35 11.31 18.03
C LEU A 127 -13.83 10.93 17.94
N GLU A 128 -14.18 9.85 17.24
CA GLU A 128 -15.55 9.34 17.14
C GLU A 128 -16.11 8.93 18.51
N SER A 129 -15.28 8.27 19.33
CA SER A 129 -15.63 7.93 20.72
C SER A 129 -15.91 9.19 21.56
N GLU A 130 -15.07 10.21 21.41
CA GLU A 130 -15.20 11.48 22.13
C GLU A 130 -16.44 12.27 21.67
N VAL A 131 -16.68 12.35 20.36
CA VAL A 131 -17.89 12.96 19.79
C VAL A 131 -19.14 12.25 20.33
N THR A 132 -19.13 10.92 20.35
CA THR A 132 -20.24 10.13 20.90
C THR A 132 -20.46 10.41 22.39
N ARG A 133 -19.38 10.52 23.18
CA ARG A 133 -19.43 10.86 24.60
C ARG A 133 -20.02 12.25 24.83
N LEU A 134 -19.53 13.25 24.11
CA LEU A 134 -20.00 14.63 24.21
C LEU A 134 -21.45 14.78 23.76
N ARG A 135 -21.88 14.08 22.70
CA ARG A 135 -23.28 14.05 22.27
C ARG A 135 -24.21 13.52 23.38
N LYS A 136 -23.80 12.43 24.06
CA LYS A 136 -24.55 11.89 25.21
C LYS A 136 -24.61 12.88 26.37
N GLU A 137 -23.50 13.55 26.67
CA GLU A 137 -23.42 14.56 27.74
C GLU A 137 -24.34 15.75 27.44
N ILE A 138 -24.32 16.27 26.21
CA ILE A 138 -25.22 17.33 25.75
C ILE A 138 -26.68 16.89 25.89
N GLN A 139 -27.03 15.67 25.45
CA GLN A 139 -28.39 15.16 25.57
C GLN A 139 -28.85 15.05 27.02
N GLN A 140 -27.98 14.57 27.92
CA GLN A 140 -28.29 14.49 29.35
C GLN A 140 -28.46 15.87 30.00
N LEU A 141 -27.62 16.84 29.63
CA LEU A 141 -27.74 18.21 30.14
C LEU A 141 -29.00 18.90 29.62
N LYS A 142 -29.37 18.68 28.34
CA LYS A 142 -30.64 19.16 27.77
C LYS A 142 -31.85 18.57 28.51
N ALA A 143 -31.88 17.25 28.72
CA ALA A 143 -32.96 16.60 29.47
C ALA A 143 -33.05 17.10 30.94
N ARG A 144 -31.90 17.28 31.60
CA ARG A 144 -31.87 17.87 32.95
C ARG A 144 -32.38 19.31 32.97
N LEU A 145 -32.08 20.10 31.94
CA LEU A 145 -32.58 21.47 31.82
C LEU A 145 -34.10 21.47 31.64
N GLU A 146 -34.64 20.62 30.76
CA GLU A 146 -36.09 20.44 30.56
C GLU A 146 -36.80 20.00 31.85
N ASP A 147 -36.22 19.06 32.60
CA ASP A 147 -36.73 18.63 33.91
C ASP A 147 -36.74 19.78 34.93
N ASN A 148 -35.66 20.57 34.98
CA ASN A 148 -35.54 21.71 35.90
C ASN A 148 -36.51 22.84 35.52
N LEU A 149 -36.69 23.11 34.22
CA LEU A 149 -37.70 24.04 33.72
C LEU A 149 -39.10 23.54 34.06
N SER A 150 -39.39 22.24 33.92
CA SER A 150 -40.70 21.67 34.29
C SER A 150 -40.97 21.74 35.80
N LYS A 151 -39.93 21.63 36.63
CA LYS A 151 -40.03 21.77 38.11
C LYS A 151 -40.17 23.23 38.55
N ASN A 152 -39.49 24.16 37.87
CA ASN A 152 -39.56 25.59 38.14
C ASN A 152 -40.83 26.25 37.54
N ASN A 153 -41.36 25.75 36.41
CA ASN A 153 -42.58 26.24 35.76
C ASN A 153 -43.89 25.69 36.35
N LYS A 154 -43.88 25.17 37.59
CA LYS A 154 -45.07 25.32 38.46
C LYS A 154 -45.28 26.78 38.89
N GLN A 155 -44.36 27.67 38.54
CA GLN A 155 -44.56 29.10 38.63
C GLN A 155 -43.74 29.78 37.51
N ILE A 156 -44.31 29.88 36.30
CA ILE A 156 -44.19 30.99 35.34
C ILE A 156 -44.82 30.54 34.01
N ASP A 157 -45.89 31.24 33.63
CA ASP A 157 -46.57 31.18 32.33
C ASP A 157 -45.68 31.70 31.20
N ASP A 158 -45.87 31.13 30.01
CA ASP A 158 -45.60 31.68 28.67
C ASP A 158 -44.21 32.26 28.38
N THR A 159 -43.31 31.47 27.78
CA THR A 159 -42.46 31.99 26.67
C THR A 159 -41.98 30.88 25.73
N ALA A 160 -42.18 31.11 24.43
CA ALA A 160 -41.89 30.23 23.31
C ALA A 160 -40.44 29.69 23.30
N ILE A 161 -40.30 28.37 23.19
CA ILE A 161 -39.03 27.74 22.82
C ILE A 161 -38.97 27.71 21.30
N ILE A 162 -38.02 28.48 20.76
CA ILE A 162 -37.65 28.48 19.35
C ILE A 162 -37.24 27.06 18.96
N SER A 163 -37.98 26.50 18.01
CA SER A 163 -37.56 25.35 17.22
C SER A 163 -36.33 25.75 16.42
N GLU A 164 -35.16 25.25 16.81
CA GLU A 164 -33.98 25.35 15.96
C GLU A 164 -33.61 23.96 15.49
N GLU A 165 -33.90 23.78 14.21
CA GLU A 165 -33.80 22.57 13.42
C GLU A 165 -32.41 21.96 13.54
N PHE A 166 -32.36 20.78 14.16
CA PHE A 166 -31.84 19.56 13.54
C PHE A 166 -30.86 19.78 12.38
N TYR A 167 -29.57 19.99 12.71
CA TYR A 167 -28.48 19.63 11.80
C TYR A 167 -28.35 18.10 11.77
N ASP A 168 -29.33 17.45 11.14
CA ASP A 168 -29.15 16.11 10.56
C ASP A 168 -28.88 16.30 9.07
N ASP A 169 -27.66 16.74 8.76
CA ASP A 169 -27.07 16.41 7.47
C ASP A 169 -25.54 16.32 7.61
N PHE A 170 -25.12 15.25 8.24
CA PHE A 170 -23.99 14.50 7.71
C PHE A 170 -24.42 13.05 7.80
N THR A 171 -25.28 12.66 6.85
CA THR A 171 -25.46 11.26 6.51
C THR A 171 -24.08 10.61 6.50
N VAL A 172 -24.00 9.51 7.24
CA VAL A 172 -22.90 8.56 7.15
C VAL A 172 -22.70 8.29 5.66
N LEU A 173 -21.63 8.85 5.09
CA LEU A 173 -21.23 8.59 3.71
C LEU A 173 -20.47 7.26 3.70
N ASP A 174 -21.13 6.22 4.20
CA ASP A 174 -20.86 4.83 3.89
C ASP A 174 -21.58 4.55 2.57
N ASP A 175 -20.97 5.01 1.47
CA ASP A 175 -21.12 4.46 0.12
C ASP A 175 -20.30 5.33 -0.84
N TYR A 176 -19.03 4.97 -1.03
CA TYR A 176 -18.35 5.29 -2.29
C TYR A 176 -18.31 4.00 -3.13
N PRO A 177 -19.35 3.76 -3.97
CA PRO A 177 -19.27 2.73 -4.98
C PRO A 177 -18.18 3.14 -5.98
N GLY A 178 -17.43 2.15 -6.45
CA GLY A 178 -16.29 2.36 -7.33
C GLY A 178 -16.56 3.34 -8.47
N THR A 179 -15.64 4.28 -8.64
CA THR A 179 -15.37 4.82 -9.97
C THR A 179 -14.17 4.05 -10.51
N GLU A 180 -14.49 3.23 -11.50
CA GLU A 180 -13.57 2.62 -12.44
C GLU A 180 -12.57 3.65 -12.99
N ASN A 181 -11.38 3.14 -13.30
CA ASN A 181 -10.42 3.69 -14.25
C ASN A 181 -10.96 4.76 -15.22
N SER A 182 -10.33 5.93 -15.20
CA SER A 182 -9.84 6.55 -16.44
C SER A 182 -8.74 7.59 -16.11
N TYR A 183 -7.55 7.12 -15.74
CA TYR A 183 -6.34 7.90 -16.04
C TYR A 183 -6.04 7.71 -17.53
N GLU A 184 -6.63 8.55 -18.37
CA GLU A 184 -6.14 8.72 -19.73
C GLU A 184 -4.76 9.39 -19.67
N PHE A 185 -3.79 8.67 -20.21
CA PHE A 185 -2.42 9.10 -20.43
C PHE A 185 -2.39 10.01 -21.66
N ASN A 186 -1.94 11.26 -21.51
CA ASN A 186 -1.46 12.09 -22.61
C ASN A 186 0.01 12.40 -22.39
#